data_AF-A0A1B6ETJ2-F1
#
_entry.id   AF-A0A1B6ETJ2-F1
#
_cell.length_a   1.000
_cell.length_b   1.000
_cell.length_c   1.000
_cell.angle_alpha   90.00
_cell.angle_beta   90.00
_cell.angle_gamma   90.00
#
_symmetry.space_group_name_H-M   'P 1'
#
loop_
_entity.id
_entity.type
_entity.pdbx_description
1 polymer ?
#
loop_
_entity_poly.entity_id
_entity_poly.type
_entity_poly.pdbx_seq_one_letter_code
_entity_poly.pdbx_strand_id
1 'polypeptide(L)'
;VCLAVSFAVLLALPESSGAPACGCGGKLGVRGRLRGGVRVRWVNLGSLVGRPTRNYGETDINFYLRIFKFGRSRRAFYSKVFQPFKDEDESDYVNRINFIFTRVYPKLDCRYNRKYAAYLDKYYTALYARREDESDEEWFSRVLTRTTEDDEEYLAKVENLKQFFTDVDWNKVQIDVKSKTGFILLSSNTSGSSTRSVEDESDSSDTIT
;
A
#
# COMPACT_ATOMS: atom_id res chain seq x y z
N VAL A 1 12.13 -23.09 20.77
CA VAL A 1 13.27 -23.28 19.85
C VAL A 1 12.77 -22.94 18.46
N CYS A 2 12.99 -21.70 17.99
CA CYS A 2 12.49 -21.24 16.68
C CYS A 2 13.65 -21.24 15.70
N LEU A 3 13.56 -22.08 14.66
CA LEU A 3 14.53 -22.20 13.59
C LEU A 3 14.35 -21.03 12.61
N ALA A 4 15.38 -20.18 12.53
CA ALA A 4 15.50 -19.15 11.49
C ALA A 4 16.08 -19.79 10.22
N VAL A 5 15.30 -19.83 9.15
CA VAL A 5 15.78 -20.27 7.84
C VAL A 5 16.44 -19.07 7.16
N SER A 6 17.77 -19.09 7.11
CA SER A 6 18.58 -18.13 6.36
C SER A 6 18.71 -18.62 4.92
N PHE A 7 18.22 -17.85 3.94
CA PHE A 7 18.54 -18.05 2.53
C PHE A 7 19.68 -17.13 2.13
N ALA A 8 20.89 -17.70 2.06
CA ALA A 8 22.03 -17.10 1.39
C ALA A 8 22.02 -17.57 -0.07
N VAL A 9 21.82 -16.65 -1.02
CA VAL A 9 22.05 -16.91 -2.43
C VAL A 9 23.39 -16.29 -2.81
N LEU A 10 24.34 -17.19 -3.06
CA LEU A 10 25.70 -16.94 -3.46
C LEU A 10 25.77 -17.15 -4.98
N LEU A 11 25.87 -16.09 -5.79
CA LEU A 11 26.25 -16.23 -7.20
C LEU A 11 27.20 -15.11 -7.65
N ALA A 12 28.46 -15.54 -7.74
CA ALA A 12 29.53 -15.21 -8.68
C ALA A 12 29.49 -13.89 -9.48
N LEU A 13 30.54 -13.10 -9.26
CA LEU A 13 31.11 -12.14 -10.21
C LEU A 13 31.67 -12.84 -11.45
N PRO A 14 31.71 -12.14 -12.60
CA PRO A 14 32.90 -12.18 -13.44
C PRO A 14 33.59 -10.82 -13.51
N GLU A 15 34.90 -10.85 -13.26
CA GLU A 15 35.83 -9.79 -13.62
C GLU A 15 35.93 -9.69 -15.16
N SER A 16 35.91 -8.47 -15.69
CA SER A 16 36.40 -8.20 -17.04
C SER A 16 37.09 -6.84 -17.09
N SER A 17 38.39 -6.96 -17.35
CA SER A 17 39.47 -6.02 -17.65
C SER A 17 39.21 -4.89 -18.65
N GLY A 18 39.90 -3.75 -18.40
CA GLY A 18 40.50 -2.81 -19.38
C GLY A 18 39.55 -1.88 -20.15
N ALA A 19 39.80 -0.59 -20.39
CA ALA A 19 40.97 0.29 -20.24
C ALA A 19 40.47 1.77 -20.40
N PRO A 20 41.33 2.80 -20.26
CA PRO A 20 40.94 4.21 -20.09
C PRO A 20 40.96 5.01 -21.40
N ALA A 21 40.34 6.20 -21.39
CA ALA A 21 40.93 7.50 -21.75
C ALA A 21 39.90 8.53 -22.30
N CYS A 22 40.02 9.74 -21.73
CA CYS A 22 39.91 11.08 -22.33
C CYS A 22 38.96 11.37 -23.50
N GLY A 23 38.19 12.45 -23.35
CA GLY A 23 37.53 13.14 -24.46
C GLY A 23 36.90 14.47 -24.06
N CYS A 24 37.74 15.50 -23.89
CA CYS A 24 37.30 16.89 -23.93
C CYS A 24 36.55 17.17 -25.24
N GLY A 25 35.38 17.81 -25.15
CA GLY A 25 34.62 18.27 -26.31
C GLY A 25 33.81 19.50 -25.96
N GLY A 26 34.38 20.68 -26.24
CA GLY A 26 33.70 21.96 -26.05
C GLY A 26 32.50 22.12 -26.97
N LYS A 27 31.55 22.97 -26.56
CA LYS A 27 30.59 23.60 -27.47
C LYS A 27 30.63 25.11 -27.27
N LEU A 28 31.19 25.78 -28.28
CA LEU A 28 30.96 27.18 -28.59
C LEU A 28 29.66 27.34 -29.37
N GLY A 29 29.02 28.50 -29.19
CA GLY A 29 27.98 29.05 -30.07
C GLY A 29 26.54 28.76 -29.62
N VAL A 30 25.58 29.67 -29.70
CA VAL A 30 25.48 30.99 -30.33
C VAL A 30 24.37 31.76 -29.60
N ARG A 31 24.60 33.03 -29.25
CA ARG A 31 23.55 33.97 -28.81
C ARG A 31 22.69 34.34 -30.02
N GLY A 32 21.55 33.66 -30.17
CA GLY A 32 20.50 34.03 -31.13
C GLY A 32 19.28 34.58 -30.38
N ARG A 33 19.06 35.90 -30.46
CA ARG A 33 17.86 36.55 -29.94
C ARG A 33 16.77 36.44 -31.01
N LEU A 34 15.87 35.47 -30.88
CA LEU A 34 14.66 35.40 -31.70
C LEU A 34 13.43 35.72 -30.84
N ARG A 35 12.81 36.85 -31.18
CA ARG A 35 11.45 37.21 -30.78
C ARG A 35 10.50 36.21 -31.43
N GLY A 36 9.84 35.41 -30.62
CA GLY A 36 8.77 34.51 -31.03
C GLY A 36 8.24 33.83 -29.79
N GLY A 37 7.01 34.15 -29.40
CA GLY A 37 6.36 33.55 -28.24
C GLY A 37 6.20 32.05 -28.46
N VAL A 38 7.15 31.28 -27.96
CA VAL A 38 7.01 29.82 -27.86
C VAL A 38 5.98 29.58 -26.77
N ARG A 39 4.80 29.11 -27.18
CA ARG A 39 3.83 28.52 -26.26
C ARG A 39 4.51 27.29 -25.65
N VAL A 40 5.10 27.48 -24.48
CA VAL A 40 5.70 26.40 -23.70
C VAL A 40 4.55 25.47 -23.34
N ARG A 41 4.39 24.39 -24.12
CA ARG A 41 3.57 23.27 -23.70
C ARG A 41 4.33 22.65 -22.54
N TRP A 42 3.86 22.93 -21.32
CA TRP A 42 4.27 22.19 -20.15
C TRP A 42 3.85 20.75 -20.39
N VAL A 43 4.76 19.95 -20.95
CA VAL A 43 4.66 18.51 -20.82
C VAL A 43 4.81 18.23 -19.33
N ASN A 44 3.85 17.50 -18.79
CA ASN A 44 3.86 17.13 -17.39
C ASN A 44 5.06 16.19 -17.19
N LEU A 45 6.20 16.74 -16.77
CA LEU A 45 7.47 16.02 -16.59
C LEU A 45 7.39 14.91 -15.53
N GLY A 46 6.24 14.79 -14.84
CA GLY A 46 5.96 13.70 -13.90
C GLY A 46 5.85 12.31 -14.55
N SER A 47 5.58 12.23 -15.86
CA SER A 47 5.45 10.94 -16.57
C SER A 47 6.79 10.33 -17.01
N LEU A 48 7.92 11.01 -16.77
CA LEU A 48 9.23 10.64 -17.33
C LEU A 48 10.30 10.32 -16.27
N VAL A 49 9.94 10.32 -14.99
CA VAL A 49 10.93 10.07 -13.93
C VAL A 49 11.08 8.55 -13.78
N GLY A 50 12.12 8.00 -14.40
CA GLY A 50 12.60 6.64 -14.08
C GLY A 50 12.95 6.54 -12.60
N ARG A 51 13.08 5.31 -12.07
CA ARG A 51 13.40 5.09 -10.66
C ARG A 51 14.69 5.86 -10.28
N PRO A 52 14.69 6.70 -9.24
CA PRO A 52 15.88 7.42 -8.84
C PRO A 52 17.02 6.48 -8.45
N THR A 53 18.25 6.81 -8.84
CA THR A 53 19.44 6.03 -8.50
C THR A 53 19.70 6.06 -6.99
N ARG A 54 20.10 4.91 -6.44
CA ARG A 54 20.54 4.75 -5.06
C ARG A 54 22.01 5.12 -4.90
N ASN A 55 22.35 5.72 -3.77
CA ASN A 55 23.75 5.93 -3.41
C ASN A 55 24.32 4.62 -2.84
N TYR A 56 25.63 4.41 -2.96
CA TYR A 56 26.30 3.23 -2.41
C TYR A 56 26.13 3.19 -0.88
N GLY A 57 25.68 2.03 -0.37
CA GLY A 57 25.42 1.83 1.07
C GLY A 57 24.20 2.56 1.63
N GLU A 58 23.37 3.18 0.79
CA GLU A 58 22.18 3.91 1.23
C GLU A 58 21.04 2.95 1.63
N THR A 59 20.56 3.09 2.87
CA THR A 59 19.40 2.35 3.36
C THR A 59 18.11 2.82 2.66
N ASP A 60 17.09 1.97 2.62
CA ASP A 60 15.78 2.32 2.05
C ASP A 60 15.17 3.58 2.69
N ILE A 61 15.30 3.72 4.01
CA ILE A 61 14.83 4.89 4.75
C ILE A 61 15.53 6.15 4.25
N ASN A 62 16.87 6.13 4.17
CA ASN A 62 17.66 7.28 3.71
C ASN A 62 17.36 7.62 2.24
N PHE A 63 17.21 6.60 1.40
CA PHE A 63 16.81 6.76 0.01
C PHE A 63 15.46 7.50 -0.09
N TYR A 64 14.42 7.01 0.59
CA TYR A 64 13.10 7.61 0.55
C TYR A 64 13.03 9.00 1.19
N LEU A 65 13.74 9.25 2.30
CA LEU A 65 13.88 10.59 2.89
C LEU A 65 14.55 11.58 1.92
N ARG A 66 15.51 11.12 1.13
CA ARG A 66 16.21 11.94 0.14
C ARG A 66 15.32 12.28 -1.05
N ILE A 67 14.58 11.31 -1.58
CA ILE A 67 13.77 11.52 -2.79
C ILE A 67 12.42 12.17 -2.49
N PHE A 68 11.80 11.86 -1.35
CA PHE A 68 10.51 12.40 -0.93
C PHE A 68 10.70 13.40 0.20
N LYS A 69 11.36 14.53 -0.07
CA LYS A 69 11.47 15.60 0.92
C LYS A 69 10.14 16.33 1.08
N PHE A 70 9.74 16.56 2.33
CA PHE A 70 8.59 17.41 2.63
C PHE A 70 8.88 18.83 2.12
N GLY A 71 8.06 19.28 1.18
CA GLY A 71 8.19 20.59 0.55
C GLY A 71 7.28 21.63 1.20
N ARG A 72 6.98 22.69 0.44
CA ARG A 72 6.10 23.77 0.90
C ARG A 72 4.62 23.41 0.95
N SER A 73 4.19 22.30 0.31
CA SER A 73 2.78 21.88 0.34
C SER A 73 2.62 20.37 0.45
N ARG A 74 1.65 19.95 1.28
CA ARG A 74 1.22 18.54 1.41
C ARG A 74 0.75 17.97 0.08
N ARG A 75 0.00 18.75 -0.69
CA ARG A 75 -0.49 18.34 -2.02
C ARG A 75 0.64 18.00 -2.99
N ALA A 76 1.67 18.84 -3.08
CA ALA A 76 2.82 18.56 -3.95
C ALA A 76 3.66 17.38 -3.42
N PHE A 77 3.71 17.20 -2.10
CA PHE A 77 4.38 16.05 -1.49
C PHE A 77 3.64 14.74 -1.82
N TYR A 78 2.33 14.66 -1.57
CA TYR A 78 1.52 13.48 -1.87
C TYR A 78 1.50 13.15 -3.35
N SER A 79 1.37 14.16 -4.22
CA SER A 79 1.48 13.95 -5.67
C SER A 79 2.79 13.28 -6.09
N LYS A 80 3.89 13.47 -5.36
CA LYS A 80 5.17 12.80 -5.66
C LYS A 80 5.23 11.40 -5.07
N VAL A 81 4.77 11.23 -3.83
CA VAL A 81 4.80 9.93 -3.13
C VAL A 81 3.95 8.90 -3.88
N PHE A 82 2.74 9.26 -4.28
CA PHE A 82 1.78 8.35 -4.94
C PHE A 82 1.93 8.27 -6.45
N GLN A 83 2.89 8.98 -7.04
CA GLN A 83 3.21 8.80 -8.45
C GLN A 83 3.98 7.47 -8.60
N PRO A 84 3.48 6.51 -9.41
CA PRO A 84 4.26 5.32 -9.76
C PRO A 84 5.48 5.72 -10.59
N PHE A 85 6.59 5.02 -10.40
CA PHE A 85 7.73 5.18 -11.31
C PHE A 85 7.41 4.52 -12.66
N LYS A 86 8.13 4.94 -13.72
CA LYS A 86 7.88 4.49 -15.10
C LYS A 86 7.87 2.96 -15.26
N ASP A 87 8.83 2.30 -14.62
CA ASP A 87 9.05 0.85 -14.70
C ASP A 87 8.75 0.20 -13.32
N GLU A 88 7.72 0.70 -12.65
CA GLU A 88 7.26 0.16 -11.38
C GLU A 88 6.05 -0.73 -11.59
N ASP A 89 6.25 -2.01 -11.29
CA ASP A 89 5.16 -2.97 -11.21
C ASP A 89 4.20 -2.61 -10.08
N GLU A 90 2.96 -3.08 -10.17
CA GLU A 90 1.93 -2.80 -9.18
C GLU A 90 2.31 -3.30 -7.78
N SER A 91 2.92 -4.49 -7.68
CA SER A 91 3.36 -5.05 -6.40
C SER A 91 4.49 -4.21 -5.77
N ASP A 92 5.45 -3.76 -6.58
CA ASP A 92 6.52 -2.87 -6.17
C ASP A 92 5.99 -1.50 -5.71
N TYR A 93 5.01 -0.96 -6.43
CA TYR A 93 4.34 0.28 -6.06
C TYR A 93 3.69 0.16 -4.68
N VAL A 94 2.88 -0.88 -4.45
CA VAL A 94 2.22 -1.13 -3.16
C VAL A 94 3.26 -1.32 -2.05
N ASN A 95 4.30 -2.12 -2.28
CA ASN A 95 5.37 -2.36 -1.32
C ASN A 95 6.11 -1.09 -0.94
N ARG A 96 6.40 -0.21 -1.92
CA ARG A 96 7.03 1.08 -1.67
C ARG A 96 6.14 1.99 -0.82
N ILE A 97 4.86 2.12 -1.16
CA ILE A 97 3.95 2.98 -0.38
C ILE A 97 3.78 2.43 1.05
N ASN A 98 3.64 1.11 1.21
CA ASN A 98 3.64 0.45 2.52
C ASN A 98 4.90 0.76 3.32
N PHE A 99 6.09 0.65 2.70
CA PHE A 99 7.34 0.98 3.37
C PHE A 99 7.39 2.46 3.79
N ILE A 100 6.92 3.36 2.94
CA ILE A 100 6.83 4.79 3.26
C ILE A 100 5.91 5.03 4.46
N PHE A 101 4.72 4.42 4.47
CA PHE A 101 3.77 4.54 5.58
C PHE A 101 4.23 3.87 6.88
N THR A 102 5.05 2.83 6.83
CA THR A 102 5.44 2.09 8.03
C THR A 102 6.79 2.52 8.60
N ARG A 103 7.74 2.90 7.75
CA ARG A 103 9.14 3.12 8.13
C ARG A 103 9.64 4.55 7.92
N VAL A 104 9.13 5.27 6.92
CA VAL A 104 9.67 6.58 6.53
C VAL A 104 8.85 7.71 7.13
N TYR A 105 7.54 7.68 6.92
CA TYR A 105 6.59 8.68 7.41
C TYR A 105 5.33 8.03 8.01
N PRO A 106 5.41 7.46 9.23
CA PRO A 106 4.26 6.84 9.90
C PRO A 106 3.08 7.79 10.17
N LYS A 107 3.37 9.07 10.32
CA LYS A 107 2.41 10.12 10.69
C LYS A 107 1.87 10.91 9.48
N LEU A 108 1.86 10.32 8.28
CA LEU A 108 1.27 11.00 7.11
C LEU A 108 -0.25 11.07 7.22
N ASP A 109 -0.78 12.29 7.12
CA ASP A 109 -2.19 12.57 7.36
C ASP A 109 -3.12 12.19 6.21
N CYS A 110 -2.59 11.89 5.03
CA CYS A 110 -3.40 11.52 3.87
C CYS A 110 -4.33 10.31 4.12
N ARG A 111 -3.95 9.39 5.02
CA ARG A 111 -4.72 8.16 5.33
C ARG A 111 -6.08 8.46 5.98
N TYR A 112 -6.17 9.56 6.73
CA TYR A 112 -7.36 9.96 7.49
C TYR A 112 -7.93 11.32 7.08
N ASN A 113 -7.22 12.06 6.22
CA ASN A 113 -7.68 13.36 5.73
C ASN A 113 -8.29 13.23 4.33
N ARG A 114 -9.63 13.32 4.27
CA ARG A 114 -10.43 13.18 3.03
C ARG A 114 -10.00 14.13 1.90
N LYS A 115 -9.36 15.26 2.22
CA LYS A 115 -8.81 16.19 1.22
C LYS A 115 -7.77 15.53 0.29
N TYR A 116 -7.17 14.42 0.72
CA TYR A 116 -6.13 13.71 -0.01
C TYR A 116 -6.56 12.31 -0.46
N ALA A 117 -7.83 11.92 -0.29
CA ALA A 117 -8.34 10.59 -0.65
C ALA A 117 -8.06 10.22 -2.11
N ALA A 118 -8.14 11.19 -3.04
CA ALA A 118 -7.86 10.97 -4.45
C ALA A 118 -6.43 10.46 -4.74
N TYR A 119 -5.45 10.70 -3.86
CA TYR A 119 -4.11 10.13 -4.01
C TYR A 119 -4.01 8.67 -3.59
N LEU A 120 -4.94 8.21 -2.74
CA LEU A 120 -4.96 6.87 -2.19
C LEU A 120 -5.65 5.86 -3.11
N ASP A 121 -6.51 6.30 -4.01
CA ASP A 121 -7.35 5.48 -4.89
C ASP A 121 -6.56 4.32 -5.52
N LYS A 122 -5.60 4.63 -6.40
CA LYS A 122 -4.73 3.60 -7.04
C LYS A 122 -4.03 2.68 -6.03
N TYR A 123 -3.59 3.23 -4.90
CA TYR A 123 -2.90 2.44 -3.87
C TYR A 123 -3.84 1.46 -3.16
N TYR A 124 -5.03 1.89 -2.78
CA TYR A 124 -6.03 1.05 -2.11
C TYR A 124 -6.64 0.03 -3.07
N THR A 125 -6.91 0.41 -4.32
CA THR A 125 -7.39 -0.53 -5.35
C THR A 125 -6.41 -1.67 -5.56
N ALA A 126 -5.11 -1.36 -5.66
CA ALA A 126 -4.07 -2.38 -5.81
C ALA A 126 -3.87 -3.21 -4.53
N LEU A 127 -3.80 -2.57 -3.36
CA LEU A 127 -3.56 -3.25 -2.09
C LEU A 127 -4.69 -4.21 -1.70
N TYR A 128 -5.93 -3.82 -2.00
CA TYR A 128 -7.14 -4.56 -1.63
C TYR A 128 -7.87 -5.14 -2.83
N ALA A 129 -7.17 -5.37 -3.94
CA ALA A 129 -7.71 -6.04 -5.10
C ALA A 129 -8.37 -7.37 -4.70
N ARG A 130 -9.48 -7.71 -5.38
CA ARG A 130 -10.11 -9.03 -5.26
C ARG A 130 -9.17 -10.09 -5.82
N ARG A 131 -9.12 -11.24 -5.15
CA ARG A 131 -8.47 -12.42 -5.69
C ARG A 131 -9.38 -13.12 -6.69
N GLU A 132 -8.80 -13.97 -7.54
CA GLU A 132 -9.57 -14.86 -8.40
C GLU A 132 -10.52 -15.71 -7.53
N ASP A 133 -11.79 -15.75 -7.91
CA ASP A 133 -12.88 -16.48 -7.24
C ASP A 133 -13.21 -16.06 -5.80
N GLU A 134 -12.68 -14.93 -5.31
CA GLU A 134 -12.98 -14.44 -3.96
C GLU A 134 -14.41 -13.88 -3.87
N SER A 135 -15.22 -14.42 -2.94
CA SER A 135 -16.56 -13.91 -2.67
C SER A 135 -16.52 -12.51 -2.03
N ASP A 136 -17.63 -11.77 -2.06
CA ASP A 136 -17.67 -10.45 -1.40
C ASP A 136 -17.46 -10.60 0.12
N GLU A 137 -18.01 -11.65 0.72
CA GLU A 137 -17.91 -11.94 2.16
C GLU A 137 -16.47 -12.31 2.56
N GLU A 138 -15.76 -13.08 1.72
CA GLU A 138 -14.35 -13.39 1.89
C GLU A 138 -13.48 -12.13 1.75
N TRP A 139 -13.78 -11.30 0.75
CA TRP A 139 -13.11 -10.02 0.54
C TRP A 139 -13.30 -9.09 1.74
N PHE A 140 -14.55 -8.91 2.20
CA PHE A 140 -14.85 -8.12 3.40
C PHE A 140 -14.09 -8.66 4.61
N SER A 141 -14.07 -9.98 4.80
CA SER A 141 -13.35 -10.60 5.92
C SER A 141 -11.86 -10.30 5.90
N ARG A 142 -11.23 -10.35 4.73
CA ARG A 142 -9.80 -10.05 4.58
C ARG A 142 -9.50 -8.56 4.73
N VAL A 143 -10.30 -7.69 4.13
CA VAL A 143 -10.00 -6.25 3.96
C VAL A 143 -10.47 -5.42 5.16
N LEU A 144 -11.63 -5.76 5.73
CA LEU A 144 -12.23 -5.01 6.83
C LEU A 144 -11.79 -5.48 8.21
N THR A 145 -11.10 -6.62 8.33
CA THR A 145 -10.56 -7.05 9.63
C THR A 145 -9.60 -5.99 10.17
N ARG A 146 -9.94 -5.46 11.34
CA ARG A 146 -9.14 -4.49 12.07
C ARG A 146 -7.89 -5.14 12.65
N THR A 147 -6.77 -4.42 12.62
CA THR A 147 -5.48 -4.92 13.06
C THR A 147 -4.93 -4.10 14.22
N THR A 148 -4.28 -2.98 13.92
CA THR A 148 -3.63 -2.10 14.90
C THR A 148 -4.19 -0.67 14.88
N GLU A 149 -5.15 -0.39 13.99
CA GLU A 149 -5.71 0.95 13.80
C GLU A 149 -6.58 1.35 14.99
N ASP A 150 -6.59 2.64 15.33
CA ASP A 150 -7.60 3.22 16.24
C ASP A 150 -8.97 3.37 15.54
N ASP A 151 -9.97 3.83 16.28
CA ASP A 151 -11.36 3.90 15.80
C ASP A 151 -11.51 4.89 14.62
N GLU A 152 -10.80 6.03 14.68
CA GLU A 152 -10.86 7.07 13.66
C GLU A 152 -10.12 6.63 12.39
N GLU A 153 -8.93 6.04 12.56
CA GLU A 153 -8.13 5.48 11.47
C GLU A 153 -8.88 4.34 10.76
N TYR A 154 -9.54 3.46 11.53
CA TYR A 154 -10.33 2.37 10.98
C TYR A 154 -11.51 2.89 10.16
N LEU A 155 -12.28 3.84 10.68
CA LEU A 155 -13.41 4.43 9.96
C LEU A 155 -12.96 5.14 8.68
N ALA A 156 -11.85 5.89 8.72
CA ALA A 156 -11.30 6.53 7.53
C ALA A 156 -10.85 5.50 6.47
N LYS A 157 -10.26 4.37 6.88
CA LYS A 157 -9.95 3.25 5.97
C LYS A 157 -11.21 2.74 5.28
N VAL A 158 -12.26 2.48 6.05
CA VAL A 158 -13.54 1.97 5.53
C VAL A 158 -14.20 2.97 4.58
N GLU A 159 -14.19 4.26 4.88
CA GLU A 159 -14.73 5.30 3.98
C GLU A 159 -13.98 5.34 2.64
N ASN A 160 -12.65 5.27 2.67
CA ASN A 160 -11.84 5.19 1.45
C ASN A 160 -12.18 3.93 0.65
N LEU A 161 -12.33 2.78 1.29
CA LEU A 161 -12.71 1.54 0.63
C LEU A 161 -14.09 1.63 -0.02
N LYS A 162 -15.10 2.19 0.67
CA LYS A 162 -16.43 2.45 0.11
C LYS A 162 -16.39 3.39 -1.09
N GLN A 163 -15.47 4.35 -1.09
CA GLN A 163 -15.30 5.28 -2.20
C GLN A 163 -14.67 4.62 -3.43
N PHE A 164 -13.69 3.73 -3.24
CA PHE A 164 -12.91 3.16 -4.35
C PHE A 164 -13.51 1.86 -4.91
N PHE A 165 -14.16 1.06 -4.06
CA PHE A 165 -14.78 -0.22 -4.43
C PHE A 165 -16.30 -0.06 -4.48
N THR A 166 -16.81 0.36 -5.63
CA THR A 166 -18.25 0.62 -5.86
C THR A 166 -18.99 -0.58 -6.46
N ASP A 167 -18.25 -1.60 -6.89
CA ASP A 167 -18.72 -2.85 -7.49
C ASP A 167 -19.10 -3.93 -6.45
N VAL A 168 -18.69 -3.74 -5.19
CA VAL A 168 -18.97 -4.67 -4.08
C VAL A 168 -20.30 -4.32 -3.39
N ASP A 169 -21.09 -5.33 -3.02
CA ASP A 169 -22.34 -5.12 -2.29
C ASP A 169 -22.12 -4.82 -0.80
N TRP A 170 -21.96 -3.54 -0.49
CA TRP A 170 -21.79 -3.03 0.88
C TRP A 170 -23.00 -3.26 1.80
N ASN A 171 -24.16 -3.73 1.29
CA ASN A 171 -25.30 -4.08 2.14
C ASN A 171 -25.12 -5.42 2.87
N LYS A 172 -24.11 -6.21 2.50
CA LYS A 172 -23.76 -7.48 3.17
C LYS A 172 -22.92 -7.28 4.44
N VAL A 173 -22.54 -6.04 4.76
CA VAL A 173 -21.67 -5.75 5.90
C VAL A 173 -22.16 -4.54 6.69
N GLN A 174 -22.19 -4.68 8.01
CA GLN A 174 -22.39 -3.59 8.95
C GLN A 174 -21.06 -3.25 9.62
N ILE A 175 -20.66 -1.98 9.57
CA ILE A 175 -19.46 -1.51 10.26
C ILE A 175 -19.79 -1.35 11.74
N ASP A 176 -19.03 -2.04 12.59
CA ASP A 176 -19.16 -1.98 14.04
C ASP A 176 -17.78 -1.97 14.68
N VAL A 177 -17.33 -0.76 15.02
CA VAL A 177 -16.01 -0.50 15.59
C VAL A 177 -15.82 -1.18 16.96
N LYS A 178 -16.91 -1.51 17.66
CA LYS A 178 -16.88 -2.20 18.96
C LYS A 178 -16.70 -3.71 18.82
N SER A 179 -17.03 -4.28 17.66
CA SER A 179 -16.82 -5.69 17.38
C SER A 179 -15.32 -6.01 17.34
N LYS A 180 -14.96 -7.27 17.62
CA LYS A 180 -13.57 -7.72 17.61
C LYS A 180 -12.87 -7.48 16.26
N THR A 181 -13.63 -7.60 15.16
CA THR A 181 -13.14 -7.50 13.78
C THR A 181 -13.33 -6.10 13.18
N GLY A 182 -14.15 -5.24 13.80
CA GLY A 182 -14.54 -3.92 13.28
C GLY A 182 -15.77 -3.91 12.35
N PHE A 183 -16.31 -5.08 12.02
CA PHE A 183 -17.48 -5.25 11.16
C PHE A 183 -18.23 -6.56 11.48
N ILE A 184 -19.49 -6.61 11.07
CA ILE A 184 -20.38 -7.78 11.17
C ILE A 184 -20.88 -8.10 9.75
N LEU A 185 -20.73 -9.35 9.32
CA LEU A 185 -21.35 -9.83 8.08
C LEU A 185 -22.84 -10.04 8.31
N LEU A 186 -23.65 -9.46 7.44
CA LEU A 186 -25.09 -9.64 7.43
C LEU A 186 -25.38 -10.90 6.63
N SER A 187 -25.77 -11.97 7.33
CA SER A 187 -26.25 -13.18 6.64
C SER A 187 -27.57 -12.83 5.95
N SER A 188 -27.68 -13.15 4.65
CA SER A 188 -29.00 -13.25 4.02
C SER A 188 -29.77 -14.31 4.80
N ASN A 189 -30.82 -13.93 5.53
CA ASN A 189 -31.61 -14.79 6.42
C ASN A 189 -31.69 -16.26 5.94
N THR A 190 -30.88 -17.13 6.54
CA THR A 190 -31.20 -18.55 6.66
C THR A 190 -31.71 -18.75 8.08
N SER A 191 -33.01 -18.93 8.17
CA SER A 191 -33.73 -19.30 9.37
C SER A 191 -33.06 -20.47 10.10
N GLY A 192 -32.85 -20.29 11.42
CA GLY A 192 -32.92 -21.35 12.42
C GLY A 192 -31.83 -22.43 12.41
N SER A 193 -30.88 -22.31 13.34
CA SER A 193 -30.51 -23.46 14.15
C SER A 193 -30.06 -23.00 15.54
N SER A 194 -31.05 -22.82 16.42
CA SER A 194 -30.82 -22.89 17.86
C SER A 194 -30.71 -24.38 18.22
N THR A 195 -29.50 -24.92 18.30
CA THR A 195 -29.27 -26.12 19.12
C THR A 195 -28.99 -25.65 20.53
N ARG A 196 -30.07 -25.60 21.31
CA ARG A 196 -30.09 -25.49 22.76
C ARG A 196 -29.53 -26.80 23.31
N SER A 197 -28.26 -26.81 23.71
CA SER A 197 -27.68 -27.93 24.45
C SER A 197 -28.29 -27.92 25.85
N VAL A 198 -29.19 -28.86 26.11
CA VAL A 198 -29.68 -29.17 27.44
C VAL A 198 -28.61 -30.02 28.11
N GLU A 199 -28.13 -29.51 29.23
CA GLU A 199 -27.30 -30.22 30.20
C GLU A 199 -28.15 -31.32 30.83
N ASP A 200 -27.66 -32.55 30.84
CA ASP A 200 -28.17 -33.60 31.73
C ASP A 200 -26.98 -34.20 32.47
N GLU A 201 -26.80 -33.73 33.71
CA GLU A 201 -26.05 -34.43 34.74
C GLU A 201 -26.89 -35.60 35.25
N SER A 202 -26.31 -36.80 35.29
CA SER A 202 -26.72 -37.80 36.28
C SER A 202 -25.55 -38.72 36.63
N ASP A 203 -25.12 -38.50 37.86
CA ASP A 203 -24.26 -39.30 38.72
C ASP A 203 -24.94 -40.64 39.08
N SER A 204 -24.21 -41.76 38.98
CA SER A 204 -24.44 -42.90 39.88
C SER A 204 -23.32 -43.93 39.81
N SER A 205 -22.85 -44.28 41.00
CA SER A 205 -21.70 -45.09 41.37
C SER A 205 -21.98 -46.61 41.45
N ASP A 206 -20.88 -47.37 41.35
CA ASP A 206 -20.57 -48.67 41.97
C ASP A 206 -21.59 -49.83 41.92
N THR A 207 -21.14 -51.03 41.51
CA THR A 207 -20.66 -52.07 42.47
C THR A 207 -20.21 -53.34 41.74
N ILE A 208 -19.12 -53.87 42.30
CA ILE A 208 -18.43 -55.16 42.17
C ILE A 208 -19.31 -56.40 41.86
N THR A 209 -18.76 -57.34 41.10
CA THR A 209 -18.90 -58.79 41.33
C THR A 209 -17.72 -59.55 40.74
#